data_AF-A0A089PCB8-F1
#
_entry.id   AF-A0A089PCB8-F1
#
_cell.length_a   1.000
_cell.length_b   1.000
_cell.length_c   1.000
_cell.angle_alpha   90.00
_cell.angle_beta   90.00
_cell.angle_gamma   90.00
#
_symmetry.space_group_name_H-M   'P 1'
#
loop_
_entity.id
_entity.type
_entity.pdbx_description
1 polymer ?
#
loop_
_entity_poly.entity_id
_entity_poly.type
_entity_poly.pdbx_seq_one_letter_code
_entity_poly.pdbx_strand_id
1 'polypeptide(L)' 'MEIKEFNNYGLDSLGIHWMQYLSMTLISLLIFLIGLDKASPTFHHFVLSLLFKLQCSGLNCNGVKIN' A
#
# COMPACT_ATOMS: atom_id res chain seq x y z
N MET A 1 4.71 25.03 25.17
CA MET A 1 5.85 24.27 24.62
C MET A 1 5.25 23.12 23.85
N GLU A 2 5.26 23.18 22.51
CA GLU A 2 4.75 22.08 21.69
C GLU A 2 5.62 20.84 21.91
N ILE A 3 4.99 19.71 22.24
CA ILE A 3 5.66 18.42 22.31
C ILE A 3 5.85 17.98 20.86
N LYS A 4 7.02 18.26 20.28
CA LYS A 4 7.39 17.70 18.98
C LYS A 4 7.75 16.23 19.18
N GLU A 5 6.93 15.34 18.64
CA GLU A 5 7.17 13.88 18.66
C GLU A 5 8.45 13.50 17.90
N PHE A 6 8.81 14.30 16.89
CA PHE A 6 10.04 14.13 16.11
C PHE A 6 10.85 15.43 16.11
N ASN A 7 12.17 15.29 16.21
CA ASN A 7 13.09 16.41 16.08
C ASN A 7 13.18 16.92 14.63
N ASN A 8 13.95 17.98 14.38
CA ASN A 8 14.10 18.56 13.03
C ASN A 8 14.79 17.62 12.02
N TYR A 9 15.40 16.53 12.50
CA TYR A 9 15.98 15.46 11.68
C TYR A 9 15.04 14.26 11.53
N GLY A 10 13.79 14.36 12.01
CA GLY A 10 12.79 13.32 11.90
C GLY A 10 12.95 12.14 12.85
N LEU A 11 13.77 12.27 13.89
CA LEU A 11 14.02 11.23 14.90
C LEU A 11 13.14 11.45 16.14
N ASP A 12 12.59 10.38 16.69
CA ASP A 12 11.86 10.40 17.96
C ASP A 12 12.81 10.39 19.17
N SER A 13 12.24 10.32 20.38
CA SER A 13 13.02 10.23 21.63
C SER A 13 13.93 9.01 21.74
N LEU A 14 13.65 7.95 20.98
CA LEU A 14 14.41 6.70 20.93
C LEU A 14 15.42 6.67 19.77
N GLY A 15 15.48 7.73 18.96
CA GLY A 15 16.34 7.80 17.78
C GLY A 15 15.81 7.06 16.56
N ILE A 16 14.53 6.71 16.53
CA ILE A 16 13.85 6.06 15.40
C ILE A 16 13.33 7.14 14.46
N HIS A 17 13.63 6.98 13.17
CA HIS A 17 13.20 7.94 12.16
C HIS A 17 11.74 7.70 11.78
N TRP A 18 10.94 8.76 11.57
CA TRP A 18 9.52 8.63 11.18
C TRP A 18 9.29 7.74 9.94
N MET A 19 10.23 7.74 8.98
CA MET A 19 10.15 6.85 7.81
C MET A 19 10.25 5.37 8.17
N GLN A 20 10.89 5.00 9.28
CA GLN A 20 10.94 3.62 9.75
C GLN A 20 9.58 3.18 10.31
N TYR A 21 8.87 4.06 11.01
CA TYR A 21 7.48 3.80 11.41
C TYR A 21 6.56 3.66 10.20
N LEU A 22 6.74 4.54 9.20
CA LEU A 22 5.99 4.46 7.95
C LEU A 22 6.27 3.15 7.21
N SER A 23 7.52 2.73 7.10
CA SER A 23 7.88 1.49 6.41
C SER A 23 7.30 0.27 7.12
N MET A 24 7.36 0.20 8.45
CA MET A 24 6.73 -0.89 9.21
C MET A 24 5.21 -0.93 9.03
N THR A 25 4.56 0.23 8.99
CA THR A 25 3.11 0.33 8.75
C THR A 25 2.76 -0.18 7.35
N LEU A 26 3.51 0.25 6.32
CA LEU A 26 3.27 -0.17 4.94
C LEU A 26 3.55 -1.66 4.73
N ILE A 27 4.60 -2.21 5.35
CA ILE A 27 4.89 -3.65 5.30
C ILE A 27 3.76 -4.45 5.97
N SER A 28 3.27 -4.00 7.13
CA SER A 28 2.16 -4.66 7.84
C SER A 28 0.88 -4.64 7.01
N LEU A 29 0.58 -3.49 6.39
CA LEU A 29 -0.56 -3.35 5.49
C LEU A 29 -0.42 -4.25 4.26
N LEU A 30 0.77 -4.33 3.66
CA LEU A 30 1.03 -5.20 2.51
C LEU A 30 0.79 -6.67 2.86
N ILE A 31 1.30 -7.14 4.00
CA ILE A 31 1.08 -8.53 4.46
C ILE A 31 -0.41 -8.80 4.64
N PHE A 32 -1.13 -7.87 5.27
CA PHE A 32 -2.58 -7.98 5.44
C PHE A 32 -3.33 -8.06 4.11
N LEU A 33 -2.98 -7.20 3.14
CA LEU A 33 -3.59 -7.21 1.81
C LEU A 33 -3.31 -8.51 1.04
N ILE A 34 -2.09 -9.05 1.13
CA ILE A 34 -1.74 -10.36 0.55
C ILE A 34 -2.55 -11.49 1.21
N GLY A 35 -2.74 -11.42 2.54
CA GLY A 35 -3.58 -12.37 3.25
C GLY A 35 -5.04 -12.31 2.79
N LEU A 36 -5.60 -11.10 2.66
CA LEU A 36 -6.95 -10.87 2.14
C LEU A 36 -7.14 -11.37 0.71
N ASP A 37 -6.16 -11.14 -0.16
CA ASP A 37 -6.16 -11.62 -1.56
C ASP A 37 -6.29 -13.14 -1.63
N LYS A 38 -5.56 -13.86 -0.78
CA LYS A 38 -5.64 -15.33 -0.72
C LYS A 38 -6.90 -15.85 -0.04
N ALA A 39 -7.45 -15.10 0.91
CA ALA A 39 -8.61 -15.54 1.70
C ALA A 39 -9.95 -15.28 1.00
N SER A 40 -10.04 -14.25 0.14
CA SER A 40 -11.29 -13.83 -0.50
C SER A 40 -11.14 -13.75 -2.02
N PRO A 41 -11.79 -14.65 -2.78
CA PRO A 41 -11.79 -14.59 -4.25
C PRO A 41 -12.33 -13.25 -4.77
N THR A 42 -13.33 -12.67 -4.10
CA THR A 42 -13.91 -11.37 -4.48
C THR A 42 -12.89 -10.24 -4.36
N PHE A 43 -12.06 -10.27 -3.31
CA PHE A 43 -11.00 -9.28 -3.14
C PHE A 43 -9.90 -9.47 -4.19
N HIS A 44 -9.53 -10.71 -4.51
CA HIS A 44 -8.61 -11.02 -5.60
C HIS A 44 -9.08 -10.48 -6.95
N HIS A 45 -10.35 -10.70 -7.31
CA HIS A 45 -10.94 -10.16 -8.53
C HIS A 45 -10.98 -8.62 -8.53
N PHE A 46 -11.22 -7.99 -7.38
CA PHE A 46 -11.16 -6.54 -7.24
C PHE A 46 -9.74 -6.01 -7.52
N VAL A 47 -8.71 -6.63 -6.94
CA VAL A 47 -7.31 -6.26 -7.17
C VAL A 47 -6.94 -6.40 -8.65
N LEU A 48 -7.29 -7.53 -9.28
CA LEU A 48 -7.07 -7.76 -10.71
C LEU A 48 -7.77 -6.71 -11.59
N SER A 49 -9.03 -6.38 -11.29
CA SER A 49 -9.78 -5.35 -12.02
C SER A 49 -9.10 -3.97 -11.90
N LEU A 50 -8.55 -3.65 -10.73
CA LEU A 50 -7.88 -2.39 -10.47
C LEU A 50 -6.53 -2.31 -11.19
N LEU A 51 -5.73 -3.37 -11.15
CA LEU A 51 -4.49 -3.51 -11.92
C LEU A 51 -4.75 -3.39 -13.42
N PHE A 52 -5.81 -4.04 -13.91
CA PHE A 52 -6.23 -3.93 -15.29
C PHE A 52 -6.56 -2.49 -15.64
N LYS A 53 -7.41 -1.79 -14.88
CA LYS A 53 -7.74 -0.37 -15.12
C LYS A 53 -6.51 0.54 -15.12
N LEU A 54 -5.57 0.33 -14.20
CA LEU A 54 -4.33 1.11 -14.15
C LEU A 54 -3.47 0.88 -15.39
N GLN A 55 -3.30 -0.38 -15.80
CA GLN A 55 -2.54 -0.73 -16.99
C GLN A 55 -3.20 -0.19 -18.27
N CYS A 56 -4.53 -0.18 -18.29
CA CYS A 56 -5.35 0.31 -19.40
C CYS A 56 -5.47 1.84 -19.48
N SER A 57 -5.14 2.53 -18.41
CA SER A 57 -5.04 3.99 -18.38
C SER A 57 -3.71 4.50 -18.97
N GLY A 58 -2.72 3.61 -19.16
CA GLY A 58 -1.42 3.92 -19.77
C GLY A 58 -1.16 3.27 -21.14
N LEU A 59 -1.76 2.12 -21.44
CA LEU A 59 -1.62 1.37 -22.70
C LEU A 59 -3.01 0.91 -23.17
N ASN A 60 -3.40 1.28 -24.38
CA ASN A 60 -4.71 1.01 -24.99
C ASN A 60 -5.21 -0.45 -24.78
N CYS A 61 -6.19 -0.65 -23.89
CA CYS A 61 -6.78 -1.96 -23.59
C CYS A 61 -8.12 -2.24 -24.28
N ASN A 62 -8.33 -1.75 -25.50
CA ASN A 62 -9.57 -2.01 -26.26
C ASN A 62 -9.83 -3.50 -26.65
N GLY A 63 -9.19 -4.49 -26.01
CA GLY A 63 -9.28 -5.90 -26.42
C GLY A 63 -9.33 -6.98 -25.33
N VAL A 64 -9.07 -6.69 -24.06
CA VAL A 64 -9.04 -7.75 -23.04
C VAL A 64 -10.38 -7.81 -22.30
N LYS A 65 -11.25 -8.72 -22.75
CA LYS A 65 -12.46 -9.11 -22.02
C LYS A 65 -12.06 -10.08 -20.92
N ILE A 66 -12.24 -9.67 -19.68
CA ILE A 66 -12.21 -10.56 -18.52
C ILE A 66 -13.59 -11.24 -18.50
N ASN A 67 -13.62 -12.53 -18.82
CA ASN A 67 -14.81 -13.37 -18.79
C ASN A 67 -14.91 -14.10 -17.45
#